data_AF-A0A9P4S9G5-F1
#
_entry.id   AF-A0A9P4S9G5-F1
#
_cell.length_a   1.000
_cell.length_b   1.000
_cell.length_c   1.000
_cell.angle_alpha   90.00
_cell.angle_beta   90.00
_cell.angle_gamma   90.00
#
_symmetry.space_group_name_H-M   'P 1'
#
loop_
_entity.id
_entity.type
_entity.pdbx_description
1 polymer ?
#
loop_
_entity_poly.entity_id
_entity_poly.type
_entity_poly.pdbx_seq_one_letter_code
_entity_poly.pdbx_strand_id
1 'polypeptide(L)'
;PRDPSADPYTWPIPSPPTRPLTPYEILSHPLHGPYTKARFNALVKLYHPDLHHLPPSPSHPSNSSHNPHPHPSISPSERLERYRLIIAAHTLLSSPTRRQAYDTHGHGWDHAPNLPTSSAGAPKRQWPKGMNPLYNATWEDWERWYEATSPSPSRPAPQTPFVPNGTFVVVLLLCAFLGGLGQASRAGIFSASLLEQREQVHADAARNLRRSRLSAVGASRSESIERFI
;
A
#
# COMPACT_ATOMS: atom_id res chain seq x y z
N PRO A 1 27.42 -13.43 -29.10
CA PRO A 1 26.12 -13.71 -29.77
C PRO A 1 25.36 -14.80 -29.01
N ARG A 2 24.34 -14.43 -28.21
CA ARG A 2 23.51 -15.38 -27.45
C ARG A 2 22.13 -15.45 -28.13
N ASP A 3 21.66 -16.66 -28.35
CA ASP A 3 20.55 -17.04 -29.23
C ASP A 3 19.19 -16.48 -28.75
N PRO A 4 18.44 -15.73 -29.58
CA PRO A 4 17.13 -15.18 -29.22
C PRO A 4 16.02 -16.25 -29.07
N SER A 5 16.32 -17.52 -29.34
CA SER A 5 15.39 -18.65 -29.26
C SER A 5 15.36 -19.36 -27.90
N ALA A 6 16.07 -18.85 -26.87
CA ALA A 6 16.08 -19.46 -25.55
C ALA A 6 14.65 -19.50 -24.96
N ASP A 7 14.08 -20.70 -24.87
CA ASP A 7 12.74 -20.97 -24.38
C ASP A 7 12.34 -20.02 -23.22
N PRO A 8 11.19 -19.33 -23.31
CA PRO A 8 10.73 -18.39 -22.29
C PRO A 8 10.61 -19.01 -20.89
N TYR A 9 10.57 -20.34 -20.84
CA TYR A 9 10.27 -21.14 -19.66
C TYR A 9 11.47 -21.92 -19.10
N THR A 10 12.66 -21.82 -19.71
CA THR A 10 13.85 -22.54 -19.22
C THR A 10 14.61 -21.68 -18.20
N TRP A 11 14.86 -22.26 -17.02
CA TRP A 11 15.69 -21.64 -15.99
C TRP A 11 17.17 -21.64 -16.42
N PRO A 12 17.93 -20.55 -16.24
CA PRO A 12 19.32 -20.50 -16.69
C PRO A 12 20.20 -21.44 -15.84
N ILE A 13 21.15 -22.10 -16.51
CA ILE A 13 22.19 -22.90 -15.86
C ILE A 13 23.47 -22.05 -15.87
N PRO A 14 24.16 -21.87 -14.73
CA PRO A 14 25.38 -21.09 -14.67
C PRO A 14 26.49 -21.76 -15.49
N SER A 15 27.23 -20.97 -16.26
CA SER A 15 28.41 -21.42 -17.01
C SER A 15 29.58 -20.47 -16.70
N PRO A 16 30.63 -20.89 -15.98
CA PRO A 16 30.88 -22.20 -15.35
C PRO A 16 29.97 -22.47 -14.12
N PRO A 17 29.78 -23.75 -13.72
CA PRO A 17 28.81 -24.16 -12.69
C PRO A 17 29.08 -23.61 -11.28
N THR A 18 30.29 -23.07 -11.05
CA THR A 18 30.73 -22.48 -9.79
C THR A 18 30.43 -20.98 -9.67
N ARG A 19 29.92 -20.33 -10.73
CA ARG A 19 29.61 -18.89 -10.71
C ARG A 19 28.13 -18.67 -10.35
N PRO A 20 27.81 -17.68 -9.48
CA PRO A 20 26.42 -17.31 -9.25
C PRO A 20 25.78 -16.72 -10.52
N LEU A 21 24.49 -17.01 -10.74
CA LEU A 21 23.72 -16.42 -11.83
C LEU A 21 23.72 -14.90 -11.71
N THR A 22 23.91 -14.24 -12.85
CA THR A 22 23.80 -12.79 -12.95
C THR A 22 22.33 -12.36 -13.20
N PRO A 23 21.97 -11.11 -12.86
CA PRO A 23 20.65 -10.55 -13.19
C PRO A 23 20.33 -10.64 -14.68
N TYR A 24 21.35 -10.41 -15.52
CA TYR A 24 21.27 -10.47 -16.97
C TYR A 24 21.00 -11.89 -17.48
N GLU A 25 21.61 -12.90 -16.86
CA GLU A 25 21.36 -14.31 -17.20
C GLU A 25 19.95 -14.76 -16.80
N ILE A 26 19.48 -14.35 -15.61
CA ILE A 26 18.13 -14.72 -15.13
C ILE A 26 17.04 -14.18 -16.04
N LEU A 27 17.15 -12.92 -16.45
CA LEU A 27 16.17 -12.28 -17.32
C LEU A 27 16.49 -12.42 -18.82
N SER A 28 17.50 -13.22 -19.19
CA SER A 28 18.02 -13.34 -20.56
C SER A 28 18.16 -11.98 -21.25
N HIS A 29 18.62 -10.98 -20.49
CA HIS A 29 18.64 -9.59 -20.91
C HIS A 29 20.04 -9.20 -21.43
N PRO A 30 20.16 -8.57 -22.61
CA PRO A 30 21.45 -8.16 -23.15
C PRO A 30 22.07 -7.02 -22.34
N LEU A 31 23.37 -7.13 -22.04
CA LEU A 31 24.12 -6.22 -21.16
C LEU A 31 23.96 -4.73 -21.52
N HIS A 32 23.83 -4.39 -22.81
CA HIS A 32 23.70 -3.01 -23.28
C HIS A 32 22.35 -2.69 -23.93
N GLY A 33 21.35 -3.58 -23.83
CA GLY A 33 20.03 -3.34 -24.43
C GLY A 33 19.08 -2.53 -23.53
N PRO A 34 18.02 -1.94 -24.11
CA PRO A 34 16.94 -1.32 -23.35
C PRO A 34 16.23 -2.39 -22.50
N TYR A 35 15.83 -2.03 -21.27
CA TYR A 35 15.16 -2.97 -20.37
C TYR A 35 13.72 -3.25 -20.83
N THR A 36 13.35 -4.53 -20.89
CA THR A 36 12.01 -4.97 -21.27
C THR A 36 11.41 -5.88 -20.20
N LYS A 37 10.12 -5.68 -19.87
CA LYS A 37 9.42 -6.48 -18.85
C LYS A 37 8.89 -7.83 -19.35
N ALA A 38 9.06 -8.15 -20.64
CA ALA A 38 8.47 -9.34 -21.26
C ALA A 38 8.92 -10.66 -20.57
N ARG A 39 10.24 -10.88 -20.46
CA ARG A 39 10.79 -12.08 -19.80
C ARG A 39 10.44 -12.12 -18.31
N PHE A 40 10.52 -10.98 -17.63
CA PHE A 40 10.13 -10.87 -16.23
C PHE A 40 8.69 -11.32 -16.00
N ASN A 41 7.74 -10.82 -16.79
CA ASN A 41 6.33 -11.18 -16.68
C ASN A 41 6.10 -12.69 -16.93
N ALA A 42 6.80 -13.28 -17.90
CA ALA A 42 6.72 -14.71 -18.18
C ALA A 42 7.22 -15.56 -17.00
N LEU A 43 8.37 -15.19 -16.42
CA LEU A 43 8.97 -15.91 -15.30
C LEU A 43 8.18 -15.75 -14.00
N VAL A 44 7.61 -14.56 -13.73
CA VAL A 44 6.73 -14.34 -12.58
C VAL A 44 5.49 -15.23 -12.68
N LYS A 45 4.84 -15.29 -13.85
CA LYS A 45 3.70 -16.19 -14.08
C LYS A 45 4.05 -17.67 -13.93
N LEU A 46 5.31 -18.05 -14.08
CA LEU A 46 5.74 -19.45 -13.95
C LEU A 46 6.10 -19.80 -12.49
N TYR A 47 6.79 -18.90 -11.79
CA TYR A 47 7.38 -19.16 -10.48
C TYR A 47 6.63 -18.50 -9.31
N HIS A 48 5.47 -17.86 -9.54
CA HIS A 48 4.69 -17.26 -8.46
C HIS A 48 4.32 -18.31 -7.39
N PRO A 49 4.53 -18.03 -6.09
CA PRO A 49 4.27 -18.99 -5.01
C PRO A 49 2.78 -19.37 -4.89
N ASP A 50 1.88 -18.48 -5.30
CA ASP A 50 0.44 -18.69 -5.21
C ASP A 50 -0.16 -19.62 -6.27
N LEU A 51 0.64 -20.10 -7.22
CA LEU A 51 0.13 -20.99 -8.28
C LEU A 51 0.00 -22.46 -7.83
N HIS A 52 0.47 -22.81 -6.63
CA HIS A 52 0.57 -24.19 -6.16
C HIS A 52 0.10 -24.43 -4.72
N HIS A 53 -0.81 -23.60 -4.19
CA HIS A 53 -1.37 -23.80 -2.85
C HIS A 53 -2.41 -24.94 -2.75
N LEU A 54 -2.67 -25.68 -3.82
CA LEU A 54 -3.53 -26.87 -3.74
C LEU A 54 -2.75 -28.02 -3.08
N PRO A 55 -3.14 -28.48 -1.88
CA PRO A 55 -2.50 -29.63 -1.26
C PRO A 55 -2.67 -30.86 -2.16
N PRO A 56 -1.68 -31.78 -2.20
CA PRO A 56 -1.87 -33.07 -2.87
C PRO A 56 -3.03 -33.78 -2.18
N SER A 57 -4.18 -33.87 -2.87
CA SER A 57 -5.31 -34.66 -2.39
C SER A 57 -4.86 -36.13 -2.30
N PRO A 58 -5.01 -36.81 -1.15
CA PRO A 58 -4.54 -38.19 -0.96
C PRO A 58 -5.30 -39.22 -1.80
N SER A 59 -6.34 -38.82 -2.53
CA SER A 59 -7.20 -39.72 -3.32
C SER A 59 -6.89 -39.79 -4.81
N HIS A 60 -5.92 -39.02 -5.32
CA HIS A 60 -5.53 -39.10 -6.73
C HIS A 60 -4.01 -39.04 -6.88
N PRO A 61 -3.34 -40.07 -7.44
CA PRO A 61 -2.00 -39.88 -7.98
C PRO A 61 -2.14 -38.80 -9.06
N SER A 62 -1.60 -37.62 -8.78
CA SER A 62 -1.72 -36.43 -9.62
C SER A 62 -0.90 -36.58 -10.89
N ASN A 63 -1.39 -37.41 -11.79
CA ASN A 63 -1.03 -37.39 -13.20
C ASN A 63 -1.81 -36.25 -13.87
N SER A 64 -1.64 -35.02 -13.37
CA SER A 64 -2.18 -33.80 -13.98
C SER A 64 -1.15 -33.26 -14.96
N SER A 65 -1.05 -33.95 -16.09
CA SER A 65 -0.21 -33.62 -17.25
C SER A 65 -0.80 -32.53 -18.16
N HIS A 66 -1.69 -31.66 -17.65
CA HIS A 66 -2.35 -30.64 -18.47
C HIS A 66 -1.72 -29.24 -18.39
N ASN A 67 -0.46 -29.16 -17.93
CA ASN A 67 0.37 -27.98 -18.18
C ASN A 67 1.34 -28.34 -19.33
N PRO A 68 1.28 -27.66 -20.49
CA PRO A 68 1.96 -28.11 -21.71
C PRO A 68 3.49 -27.87 -21.71
N HIS A 69 4.14 -27.72 -20.55
CA HIS A 69 5.57 -27.45 -20.47
C HIS A 69 6.29 -28.32 -19.43
N PRO A 70 7.45 -28.91 -19.79
CA PRO A 70 8.14 -29.92 -19.00
C PRO A 70 8.94 -29.24 -17.89
N HIS A 71 8.42 -29.20 -16.66
CA HIS A 71 9.28 -29.04 -15.50
C HIS A 71 8.95 -30.13 -14.49
N PRO A 72 9.85 -31.11 -14.28
CA PRO A 72 9.66 -32.13 -13.26
C PRO A 72 9.55 -31.42 -11.91
N SER A 73 8.43 -31.64 -11.20
CA SER A 73 8.25 -31.44 -9.75
C SER A 73 9.26 -30.50 -9.06
N ILE A 74 9.27 -29.21 -9.40
CA ILE A 74 10.15 -28.23 -8.72
C ILE A 74 9.66 -28.09 -7.29
N SER A 75 10.57 -28.26 -6.33
CA SER A 75 10.23 -28.16 -4.91
C SER A 75 9.67 -26.77 -4.56
N PRO A 76 8.75 -26.64 -3.58
CA PRO A 76 8.21 -25.35 -3.18
C PRO A 76 9.30 -24.34 -2.74
N SER A 77 10.36 -24.83 -2.09
CA SER A 77 11.51 -24.02 -1.66
C SER A 77 12.31 -23.49 -2.84
N GLU A 78 12.61 -24.33 -3.83
CA GLU A 78 13.35 -23.93 -5.03
C GLU A 78 12.56 -22.94 -5.88
N ARG A 79 11.24 -23.13 -6.01
CA ARG A 79 10.37 -22.15 -6.69
C ARG A 79 10.43 -20.79 -6.02
N LEU A 80 10.35 -20.76 -4.69
CA LEU A 80 10.42 -19.52 -3.92
C LEU A 80 11.77 -18.83 -4.10
N GLU A 81 12.87 -19.58 -4.13
CA GLU A 81 14.21 -19.05 -4.40
C GLU A 81 14.29 -18.43 -5.80
N ARG A 82 13.85 -19.16 -6.82
CA ARG A 82 13.79 -18.67 -8.21
C ARG A 82 12.94 -17.41 -8.32
N TYR A 83 11.77 -17.38 -7.68
CA TYR A 83 10.91 -16.20 -7.63
C TYR A 83 11.62 -14.99 -7.01
N ARG A 84 12.28 -15.16 -5.86
CA ARG A 84 13.06 -14.09 -5.22
C ARG A 84 14.17 -13.55 -6.14
N LEU A 85 14.89 -14.43 -6.82
CA LEU A 85 15.92 -14.07 -7.80
C LEU A 85 15.36 -13.28 -8.98
N ILE A 86 14.18 -13.67 -9.51
CA ILE A 86 13.50 -12.97 -10.60
C ILE A 86 13.11 -11.55 -10.18
N ILE A 87 12.52 -11.40 -8.98
CA ILE A 87 12.16 -10.08 -8.44
C ILE A 87 13.41 -9.23 -8.24
N ALA A 88 14.47 -9.77 -7.64
CA ALA A 88 15.74 -9.06 -7.43
C ALA A 88 16.38 -8.61 -8.77
N ALA A 89 16.36 -9.47 -9.79
CA ALA A 89 16.90 -9.11 -11.10
C ALA A 89 16.09 -7.99 -11.76
N HIS A 90 14.76 -8.02 -11.60
CA HIS A 90 13.88 -6.96 -12.08
C HIS A 90 14.13 -5.64 -11.36
N THR A 91 14.20 -5.63 -10.03
CA THR A 91 14.39 -4.38 -9.25
C THR A 91 15.74 -3.72 -9.54
N LEU A 92 16.75 -4.51 -9.89
CA LEU A 92 18.07 -4.02 -10.30
C LEU A 92 18.06 -3.47 -11.73
N LEU A 93 17.61 -4.26 -12.71
CA LEU A 93 17.71 -3.90 -14.14
C LEU A 93 16.65 -2.87 -14.60
N SER A 94 15.54 -2.73 -13.87
CA SER A 94 14.47 -1.78 -14.21
C SER A 94 14.83 -0.31 -13.97
N SER A 95 15.77 -0.02 -13.05
CA SER A 95 16.23 1.33 -12.76
C SER A 95 17.58 1.59 -13.44
N PRO A 96 17.71 2.61 -14.30
CA PRO A 96 18.99 2.89 -14.97
C PRO A 96 20.12 3.21 -13.98
N THR A 97 19.82 3.91 -12.89
CA THR A 97 20.80 4.25 -11.84
C THR A 97 21.31 3.01 -11.12
N ARG A 98 20.42 2.08 -10.74
CA ARG A 98 20.81 0.83 -10.06
C ARG A 98 21.58 -0.10 -10.99
N ARG A 99 21.14 -0.18 -12.25
CA ARG A 99 21.82 -0.92 -13.30
C ARG A 99 23.23 -0.39 -13.52
N GLN A 100 23.39 0.93 -13.65
CA GLN A 100 24.70 1.55 -13.78
C GLN A 100 25.60 1.28 -12.57
N ALA A 101 25.07 1.36 -11.34
CA ALA A 101 25.82 1.04 -10.13
C ALA A 101 26.27 -0.43 -10.07
N TYR A 102 25.43 -1.35 -10.56
CA TYR A 102 25.80 -2.76 -10.72
C TYR A 102 26.86 -2.96 -11.80
N ASP A 103 26.71 -2.32 -12.95
CA ASP A 103 27.64 -2.48 -14.07
C ASP A 103 29.03 -1.88 -13.77
N THR A 104 29.08 -0.80 -12.99
CA THR A 104 30.33 -0.11 -12.61
C THR A 104 31.01 -0.71 -11.39
N HIS A 105 30.24 -1.12 -10.37
CA HIS A 105 30.78 -1.49 -9.07
C HIS A 105 30.29 -2.86 -8.55
N GLY A 106 29.43 -3.56 -9.30
CA GLY A 106 28.82 -4.82 -8.85
C GLY A 106 27.80 -4.65 -7.72
N HIS A 107 27.35 -3.42 -7.43
CA HIS A 107 26.44 -3.14 -6.33
C HIS A 107 25.01 -3.60 -6.60
N GLY A 108 24.31 -4.08 -5.55
CA GLY A 108 22.88 -4.36 -5.58
C GLY A 108 22.49 -5.79 -5.97
N TRP A 109 23.45 -6.69 -6.18
CA TRP A 109 23.19 -8.12 -6.45
C TRP A 109 23.56 -9.01 -5.26
N ASP A 110 22.78 -8.93 -4.19
CA ASP A 110 23.08 -9.61 -2.91
C ASP A 110 22.45 -11.01 -2.77
N HIS A 111 21.81 -11.55 -3.81
CA HIS A 111 20.88 -12.68 -3.69
C HIS A 111 21.47 -14.05 -4.09
N ALA A 112 22.78 -14.21 -4.17
CA ALA A 112 23.41 -15.53 -4.35
C ALA A 112 23.45 -16.27 -3.00
N PRO A 113 22.75 -17.42 -2.83
CA PRO A 113 22.60 -18.05 -1.51
C PRO A 113 23.88 -18.64 -0.90
N ASN A 114 25.00 -18.74 -1.64
CA ASN A 114 26.17 -19.50 -1.19
C ASN A 114 27.54 -18.88 -1.52
N LEU A 115 27.62 -17.58 -1.85
CA LEU A 115 28.92 -16.91 -1.90
C LEU A 115 29.05 -15.93 -0.73
N PRO A 116 30.22 -15.85 -0.07
CA PRO A 116 30.56 -14.66 0.69
C PRO A 116 30.48 -13.49 -0.29
N THR A 117 29.44 -12.68 -0.16
CA THR A 117 29.23 -11.48 -0.97
C THR A 117 30.55 -10.72 -1.04
N SER A 118 31.15 -10.68 -2.22
CA SER A 118 32.33 -9.86 -2.50
C SER A 118 31.94 -8.38 -2.62
N SER A 119 31.10 -7.89 -1.70
CA SER A 119 31.11 -6.48 -1.31
C SER A 119 32.30 -6.28 -0.35
N ALA A 120 33.49 -6.69 -0.79
CA ALA A 120 34.76 -6.47 -0.10
C ALA A 120 35.22 -5.00 -0.29
N GLY A 121 34.32 -4.04 -0.11
CA GLY A 121 34.64 -2.62 -0.34
C GLY A 121 33.66 -1.60 0.22
N ALA A 122 32.38 -1.95 0.41
CA ALA A 122 31.50 -1.15 1.24
C ALA A 122 31.39 -1.84 2.60
N PRO A 123 31.86 -1.24 3.71
CA PRO A 123 31.52 -1.79 5.00
C PRO A 123 29.99 -1.80 5.05
N LYS A 124 29.38 -3.00 5.08
CA LYS A 124 28.05 -3.12 5.68
C LYS A 124 28.23 -2.43 7.02
N ARG A 125 27.63 -1.25 7.20
CA ARG A 125 27.63 -0.59 8.50
C ARG A 125 26.91 -1.58 9.41
N GLN A 126 27.71 -2.43 10.05
CA GLN A 126 27.26 -3.32 11.09
C GLN A 126 26.97 -2.38 12.23
N TRP A 127 25.75 -1.86 12.22
CA TRP A 127 25.23 -1.16 13.36
C TRP A 127 25.35 -2.14 14.55
N PRO A 128 25.90 -1.68 15.69
CA PRO A 128 25.93 -2.46 16.91
C PRO A 128 24.55 -3.10 17.14
N LYS A 129 24.53 -4.31 17.71
CA LYS A 129 23.30 -5.08 17.93
C LYS A 129 22.25 -4.21 18.63
N GLY A 130 21.12 -3.93 17.97
CA GLY A 130 20.04 -3.07 18.47
C GLY A 130 20.07 -1.60 18.00
N MET A 131 21.03 -1.22 17.16
CA MET A 131 21.26 0.18 16.76
C MET A 131 20.97 0.43 15.26
N ASN A 132 20.19 -0.46 14.64
CA ASN A 132 19.90 -0.41 13.21
C ASN A 132 18.70 0.51 12.93
N PRO A 133 18.90 1.67 12.28
CA PRO A 133 17.83 2.64 12.03
C PRO A 133 16.71 2.12 11.12
N LEU A 134 16.92 1.02 10.39
CA LEU A 134 15.88 0.39 9.58
C LEU A 134 14.77 -0.30 10.40
N TYR A 135 15.02 -0.62 11.68
CA TYR A 135 14.04 -1.28 12.54
C TYR A 135 13.35 -0.31 13.52
N ASN A 136 13.74 0.98 13.52
CA ASN A 136 13.22 1.99 14.44
C ASN A 136 11.94 2.65 13.88
N ALA A 137 10.87 1.86 13.73
CA ALA A 137 9.59 2.34 13.18
C ALA A 137 8.65 2.96 14.23
N THR A 138 9.01 2.89 15.51
CA THR A 138 8.27 3.52 16.61
C THR A 138 9.05 4.70 17.17
N TRP A 139 8.34 5.63 17.81
CA TRP A 139 8.95 6.81 18.45
C TRP A 139 9.91 6.41 19.59
N GLU A 140 9.57 5.33 20.31
CA GLU A 140 10.37 4.77 21.41
C GLU A 140 11.74 4.24 20.97
N ASP A 141 11.84 3.65 19.77
CA ASP A 141 13.12 3.12 19.25
C ASP A 141 14.05 4.25 18.73
N TRP A 142 13.47 5.36 18.26
CA TRP A 142 14.23 6.55 17.89
C TRP A 142 14.87 7.24 19.11
N GLU A 143 14.15 7.30 20.22
CA GLU A 143 14.65 7.87 21.47
C GLU A 143 15.84 7.06 22.00
N ARG A 144 15.74 5.74 22.04
CA ARG A 144 16.84 4.83 22.45
C ARG A 144 18.09 5.00 21.60
N TRP A 145 17.93 5.15 20.28
CA TRP A 145 19.06 5.38 19.38
C TRP A 145 19.73 6.73 19.63
N TYR A 146 18.92 7.78 19.84
CA TYR A 146 19.40 9.14 20.11
C TYR A 146 20.12 9.22 21.46
N GLU A 147 19.60 8.57 22.50
CA GLU A 147 20.23 8.43 23.82
C GLU A 147 21.58 7.72 23.73
N ALA A 148 21.64 6.59 23.02
CA ALA A 148 22.87 5.82 22.86
C ALA A 148 23.95 6.52 22.01
N THR A 149 23.56 7.51 21.20
CA THR A 149 24.47 8.22 20.27
C THR A 149 24.87 9.61 20.78
N SER A 150 24.22 10.15 21.81
CA SER A 150 24.49 11.50 22.33
C SER A 150 25.45 11.47 23.53
N PRO A 151 26.69 11.99 23.41
CA PRO A 151 27.62 12.08 24.53
C PRO A 151 27.28 13.30 25.39
N SER A 152 26.31 13.19 26.30
CA SER A 152 26.03 14.24 27.28
C SER A 152 26.21 13.73 28.71
N PRO A 153 27.17 14.26 29.49
CA PRO A 153 27.52 13.76 30.82
C PRO A 153 26.55 14.22 31.93
N SER A 154 25.44 14.86 31.59
CA SER A 154 24.53 15.42 32.60
C SER A 154 23.09 15.52 32.06
N ARG A 155 22.38 14.39 32.01
CA ARG A 155 20.92 14.41 31.93
C ARG A 155 20.33 13.45 32.96
N PRO A 156 19.40 13.91 33.83
CA PRO A 156 18.64 13.01 34.69
C PRO A 156 17.81 12.04 33.84
N ALA A 157 17.60 10.83 34.37
CA ALA A 157 16.93 9.69 33.74
C ALA A 157 15.62 10.07 33.00
N PRO A 158 15.20 9.28 31.98
CA PRO A 158 14.05 9.61 31.14
C PRO A 158 12.83 9.82 32.03
N GLN A 159 12.45 11.06 32.21
CA GLN A 159 11.18 11.36 32.84
C GLN A 159 10.15 11.11 31.75
N THR A 160 9.31 10.10 31.95
CA THR A 160 8.01 10.05 31.27
C THR A 160 7.45 11.47 31.35
N PRO A 161 6.98 12.08 30.26
CA PRO A 161 6.37 13.39 30.34
C PRO A 161 5.15 13.25 31.25
N PHE A 162 5.36 13.51 32.53
CA PHE A 162 4.34 13.52 33.55
C PHE A 162 3.55 14.78 33.27
N VAL A 163 2.57 14.66 32.38
CA VAL A 163 1.62 15.73 32.15
C VAL A 163 0.80 15.82 33.43
N PRO A 164 0.89 16.91 34.21
CA PRO A 164 0.05 17.06 35.39
C PRO A 164 -1.41 16.96 34.92
N ASN A 165 -2.27 16.25 35.66
CA ASN A 165 -3.67 16.03 35.30
C ASN A 165 -4.40 17.31 34.83
N GLY A 166 -4.02 18.49 35.36
CA GLY A 166 -4.55 19.79 34.94
C GLY A 166 -4.25 20.19 33.49
N THR A 167 -3.08 19.86 32.95
CA THR A 167 -2.71 20.21 31.56
C THR A 167 -3.56 19.43 30.55
N PHE A 168 -3.83 18.16 30.84
CA PHE A 168 -4.72 17.33 30.04
C PHE A 168 -6.15 17.91 29.99
N VAL A 169 -6.68 18.35 31.13
CA VAL A 169 -7.99 19.00 31.20
C VAL A 169 -8.02 20.30 30.40
N VAL A 170 -6.96 21.12 30.48
CA VAL A 170 -6.87 22.37 29.68
C VAL A 170 -6.85 22.08 28.18
N VAL A 171 -6.12 21.06 27.73
CA VAL A 171 -6.09 20.65 26.32
C VAL A 171 -7.46 20.17 25.86
N LEU A 172 -8.17 19.37 26.67
CA LEU A 172 -9.53 18.94 26.36
C LEU A 172 -10.51 20.12 26.25
N LEU A 173 -10.43 21.08 27.17
CA LEU A 173 -11.24 22.29 27.13
C LEU A 173 -10.94 23.14 25.89
N LEU A 174 -9.66 23.27 25.51
CA LEU A 174 -9.25 23.97 24.28
C LEU A 174 -9.84 23.29 23.03
N CYS A 175 -9.72 21.97 22.94
CA CYS A 175 -10.29 21.19 21.85
C CYS A 175 -11.82 21.29 21.80
N ALA A 176 -12.49 21.24 22.96
CA ALA A 176 -13.94 21.41 23.06
C ALA A 176 -14.37 22.83 22.66
N PHE A 177 -13.60 23.85 23.02
CA PHE A 177 -13.86 25.24 22.64
C PHE A 177 -13.70 25.45 21.13
N LEU A 178 -12.59 24.95 20.56
CA LEU A 178 -12.35 24.98 19.11
C LEU A 178 -13.43 24.19 18.34
N GLY A 179 -13.83 23.01 18.84
CA GLY A 179 -14.92 22.22 18.28
C GLY A 179 -16.29 22.89 18.42
N GLY A 180 -16.55 23.58 19.53
CA GLY A 180 -17.78 24.32 19.79
C GLY A 180 -17.97 25.51 18.84
N LEU A 181 -16.91 26.27 18.56
CA LEU A 181 -16.93 27.36 17.58
C LEU A 181 -17.21 26.85 16.15
N GLY A 182 -16.70 25.66 15.81
CA GLY A 182 -16.95 25.03 14.50
C GLY A 182 -18.41 24.61 14.27
N GLN A 183 -19.15 24.26 15.33
CA GLN A 183 -20.58 23.91 15.21
C GLN A 183 -21.49 25.15 15.16
N ALA A 184 -21.11 26.25 15.82
CA ALA A 184 -21.90 27.49 15.80
C ALA A 184 -22.01 28.10 14.39
N SER A 185 -20.96 28.00 13.58
CA SER A 185 -20.96 28.49 12.19
C SER A 185 -21.81 27.62 11.26
N ARG A 186 -21.91 26.30 11.51
CA ARG A 186 -22.80 25.40 10.76
C ARG A 186 -24.27 25.53 11.17
N ALA A 187 -24.55 25.76 12.46
CA ALA A 187 -25.92 25.92 12.96
C ALA A 187 -26.61 27.17 12.38
N GLY A 188 -25.87 28.25 12.12
CA GLY A 188 -26.41 29.46 11.50
C GLY A 188 -26.87 29.29 10.04
N ILE A 189 -26.18 28.44 9.27
CA ILE A 189 -26.52 28.18 7.86
C ILE A 189 -27.73 27.23 7.78
N PHE A 190 -27.79 26.22 8.66
CA PHE A 190 -28.90 25.26 8.69
C PHE A 190 -30.20 25.88 9.23
N SER A 191 -30.11 26.79 10.22
CA SER A 191 -31.29 27.47 10.77
C SER A 191 -31.93 28.43 9.78
N ALA A 192 -31.14 29.15 8.98
CA ALA A 192 -31.65 30.02 7.92
C ALA A 192 -32.46 29.23 6.89
N SER A 193 -31.95 28.07 6.43
CA SER A 193 -32.68 27.22 5.49
C SER A 193 -33.98 26.64 6.06
N LEU A 194 -34.00 26.29 7.36
CA LEU A 194 -35.21 25.79 8.00
C LEU A 194 -36.26 26.87 8.21
N LEU A 195 -35.83 28.09 8.54
CA LEU A 195 -36.73 29.23 8.70
C LEU A 195 -37.36 29.59 7.36
N GLU A 196 -36.56 29.61 6.29
CA GLU A 196 -37.00 29.91 4.94
C GLU A 196 -37.96 28.83 4.39
N GLN A 197 -37.68 27.55 4.64
CA GLN A 197 -38.58 26.45 4.28
C GLN A 197 -39.91 26.53 5.05
N ARG A 198 -39.88 26.94 6.32
CA ARG A 198 -41.11 27.13 7.12
C ARG A 198 -41.94 28.29 6.60
N GLU A 199 -41.30 29.38 6.21
CA GLU A 199 -41.99 30.56 5.66
C GLU A 199 -42.64 30.26 4.30
N GLN A 200 -41.98 29.46 3.45
CA GLN A 200 -42.57 28.98 2.20
C GLN A 200 -43.85 28.15 2.42
N VAL A 201 -43.84 27.22 3.39
CA VAL A 201 -45.02 26.40 3.73
C VAL A 201 -46.16 27.27 4.26
N HIS A 202 -45.87 28.27 5.10
CA HIS A 202 -46.88 29.21 5.60
C HIS A 202 -47.46 30.08 4.47
N ALA A 203 -46.62 30.53 3.54
CA ALA A 203 -47.06 31.31 2.38
C ALA A 203 -47.98 30.49 1.47
N ASP A 204 -47.66 29.22 1.23
CA ASP A 204 -48.48 28.33 0.42
C ASP A 204 -49.80 27.95 1.10
N ALA A 205 -49.77 27.72 2.42
CA ALA A 205 -50.99 27.53 3.20
C ALA A 205 -51.91 28.76 3.14
N ALA A 206 -51.34 29.97 3.29
CA ALA A 206 -52.09 31.22 3.19
C ALA A 206 -52.69 31.44 1.79
N ARG A 207 -51.94 31.10 0.72
CA ARG A 207 -52.45 31.15 -0.65
C ARG A 207 -53.61 30.19 -0.87
N ASN A 208 -53.51 28.96 -0.37
CA ASN A 208 -54.57 27.96 -0.49
C ASN A 208 -55.84 28.38 0.27
N LEU A 209 -55.70 28.93 1.48
CA LEU A 209 -56.82 29.50 2.24
C LEU A 209 -57.47 30.69 1.53
N ARG A 210 -56.67 31.55 0.90
CA ARG A 210 -57.20 32.69 0.14
C ARG A 210 -57.96 32.21 -1.11
N ARG A 211 -57.45 31.20 -1.81
CA ARG A 211 -58.14 30.57 -2.95
C ARG A 211 -59.45 29.93 -2.51
N SER A 212 -59.46 29.13 -1.45
CA SER A 212 -60.69 28.50 -0.96
C SER A 212 -61.70 29.55 -0.50
N ARG A 213 -61.25 30.65 0.12
CA ARG A 213 -62.13 31.75 0.51
C ARG A 213 -62.73 32.48 -0.70
N LEU A 214 -61.96 32.71 -1.76
CA LEU A 214 -62.48 33.32 -2.99
C LEU A 214 -63.46 32.39 -3.72
N SER A 215 -63.15 31.10 -3.81
CA SER A 215 -64.07 30.09 -4.37
C SER A 215 -65.34 29.94 -3.53
N ALA A 216 -65.24 30.01 -2.20
CA ALA A 216 -66.40 29.96 -1.30
C ALA A 216 -67.26 31.24 -1.33
N VAL A 217 -66.67 32.39 -1.63
CA VAL A 217 -67.41 33.65 -1.82
C VAL A 217 -68.11 33.68 -3.19
N GLY A 218 -67.56 33.00 -4.21
CA GLY A 218 -68.20 32.82 -5.51
C GLY A 218 -69.27 31.71 -5.55
N ALA A 219 -69.11 30.66 -4.73
CA ALA A 219 -70.08 29.57 -4.56
C ALA A 219 -71.19 30.00 -3.59
N SER A 220 -71.96 31.02 -3.97
CA SER A 220 -73.15 31.41 -3.21
C SER A 220 -74.16 30.27 -3.18
N ARG A 221 -74.65 29.92 -1.98
CA ARG A 221 -75.84 29.16 -1.55
C ARG A 221 -76.49 28.10 -2.46
N SER A 222 -76.63 28.31 -3.77
CA SER A 222 -77.20 27.38 -4.76
C SER A 222 -76.33 26.15 -5.00
N GLU A 223 -75.01 26.27 -5.00
CA GLU A 223 -74.10 25.14 -5.28
C GLU A 223 -73.94 24.18 -4.07
N SER A 224 -74.23 24.67 -2.86
CA SER A 224 -74.23 23.83 -1.65
C SER A 224 -75.41 22.86 -1.59
N ILE A 225 -76.48 23.12 -2.35
CA ILE A 225 -77.68 22.26 -2.39
C ILE A 225 -77.46 21.10 -3.37
N GLU A 226 -76.76 21.29 -4.49
CA GLU A 226 -76.47 20.23 -5.46
C GLU A 226 -75.45 19.19 -4.97
N ARG A 227 -74.57 19.54 -4.03
CA ARG A 227 -73.53 18.62 -3.53
C ARG A 227 -74.02 17.59 -2.51
N PHE A 228 -75.28 17.70 -2.05
CA PHE A 228 -75.87 16.83 -1.02
C PHE A 228 -77.06 16.00 -1.52
N ILE A 229 -77.31 15.98 -2.84
CA ILE A 229 -78.28 15.08 -3.51
C ILE A 229 -77.49 14.06 -4.31
#